data_AF-A0A0A0WDA6-F1
#
_entry.id   AF-A0A0A0WDA6-F1
#
_cell.length_a   1.000
_cell.length_b   1.000
_cell.length_c   1.000
_cell.angle_alpha   90.00
_cell.angle_beta   90.00
_cell.angle_gamma   90.00
#
_symmetry.space_group_name_H-M   'P 1'
#
loop_
_entity.id
_entity.type
_entity.pdbx_description
1 polymer ?
#
loop_
_entity_poly.entity_id
_entity_poly.type
_entity_poly.pdbx_seq_one_letter_code
_entity_poly.pdbx_strand_id
1 'polypeptide(L)'
;PVLVSGIQRTLQGNLWGTEALGALGGQVQALSPLGPPQPSSLGSTTFWEGFSWPELRPKSDEGSVLLLHRALGDEDTSRVENLAASLPLPEYCALHGKLNLASYLPPGLALRPLEPQLWAAY
;
A
#
# COMPACT_ATOMS: atom_id res chain seq x y z
N PRO A 1 -3.13 17.05 12.31
CA PRO A 1 -3.00 15.58 12.12
C PRO A 1 -3.28 14.88 13.46
N VAL A 2 -3.76 13.63 13.43
CA VAL A 2 -3.95 12.79 14.62
C VAL A 2 -3.18 11.49 14.40
N LEU A 3 -2.53 10.97 15.43
CA LEU A 3 -1.77 9.72 15.39
C LEU A 3 -2.46 8.68 16.29
N VAL A 4 -2.70 7.48 15.74
CA VAL A 4 -3.20 6.32 16.49
C VAL A 4 -2.17 5.22 16.37
N SER A 5 -1.58 4.81 17.50
CA SER A 5 -0.55 3.77 17.55
C SER A 5 -1.13 2.38 17.81
N GLY A 6 -0.39 1.32 17.47
CA GLY A 6 -0.73 -0.05 17.87
C GLY A 6 -1.52 -0.86 16.84
N ILE A 7 -1.85 -0.27 15.69
CA ILE A 7 -2.57 -0.92 14.58
C ILE A 7 -1.86 -2.17 14.08
N GLN A 8 -0.53 -2.20 14.14
CA GLN A 8 0.24 -3.38 13.74
C GLN A 8 -0.08 -4.64 14.56
N ARG A 9 -0.66 -4.50 15.77
CA ARG A 9 -1.04 -5.64 16.63
C ARG A 9 -2.32 -6.34 16.17
N THR A 10 -3.14 -5.68 15.34
CA THR A 10 -4.39 -6.24 14.80
C THR A 10 -4.22 -6.77 13.38
N LEU A 11 -3.13 -6.38 12.71
CA LEU A 11 -2.74 -6.92 11.41
C LEU A 11 -2.20 -8.35 11.56
N GLN A 12 -2.65 -9.25 10.68
CA GLN A 12 -2.21 -10.64 10.68
C GLN A 12 -0.85 -10.80 10.00
N GLY A 13 0.15 -11.31 10.73
CA GLY A 13 1.53 -11.41 10.25
C GLY A 13 1.72 -12.26 8.98
N ASN A 14 0.92 -13.31 8.80
CA ASN A 14 0.94 -14.15 7.58
C ASN A 14 0.42 -13.41 6.33
N LEU A 15 -0.32 -12.32 6.49
CA LEU A 15 -0.83 -11.51 5.37
C LEU A 15 0.12 -10.34 5.04
N TRP A 16 0.69 -9.71 6.07
CA TRP A 16 1.45 -8.46 5.95
C TRP A 16 2.96 -8.61 6.16
N GLY A 17 3.45 -9.82 6.41
CA GLY A 17 4.88 -10.12 6.46
C GLY A 17 5.56 -9.92 5.10
N THR A 18 6.86 -9.62 5.12
CA THR A 18 7.65 -9.32 3.91
C THR A 18 7.59 -10.41 2.85
N GLU A 19 7.64 -11.69 3.25
CA GLU A 19 7.47 -12.84 2.35
C GLU A 19 6.10 -12.83 1.66
N ALA A 20 5.03 -12.62 2.43
CA ALA A 20 3.67 -12.59 1.93
C ALA A 20 3.41 -11.38 1.01
N LEU A 21 4.03 -10.23 1.32
CA LEU A 21 4.01 -9.04 0.47
C LEU A 21 4.84 -9.23 -0.81
N GLY A 22 5.95 -9.97 -0.73
CA GLY A 22 6.79 -10.33 -1.86
C GLY A 22 6.03 -11.05 -2.98
N ALA A 23 5.12 -11.94 -2.58
CA ALA A 23 4.27 -12.70 -3.51
C ALA A 23 3.16 -11.85 -4.18
N LEU A 24 2.86 -10.64 -3.68
CA LEU A 24 1.84 -9.76 -4.26
C LEU A 24 2.32 -9.09 -5.56
N GLY A 25 3.63 -8.95 -5.76
CA GLY A 25 4.14 -8.12 -6.85
C GLY A 25 3.72 -6.65 -6.71
N GLY A 26 3.56 -5.96 -7.83
CA GLY A 26 3.27 -4.51 -7.88
C GLY A 26 4.03 -3.80 -8.99
N GLN A 27 3.74 -2.51 -9.18
CA GLN A 27 4.43 -1.65 -10.12
C GLN A 27 5.54 -0.89 -9.40
N VAL A 28 6.77 -0.97 -9.90
CA VAL A 28 7.90 -0.23 -9.34
C VAL A 28 8.12 1.05 -10.11
N GLN A 29 8.29 2.15 -9.39
CA GLN A 29 8.54 3.48 -9.92
C GLN A 29 9.82 4.05 -9.29
N ALA A 30 10.56 4.82 -10.06
CA ALA A 30 11.66 5.64 -9.56
C ALA A 30 11.12 7.04 -9.23
N LEU A 31 11.29 7.44 -7.97
CA LEU A 31 11.02 8.79 -7.48
C LEU A 31 12.30 9.60 -7.47
N SER A 32 12.44 10.52 -8.42
CA SER A 32 13.49 11.55 -8.39
C SER A 32 13.13 12.66 -7.39
N PRO A 33 14.11 13.29 -6.72
CA PRO A 33 13.87 14.49 -5.90
C PRO A 33 13.21 15.63 -6.68
N LEU A 34 13.46 15.69 -8.00
CA LEU A 34 12.94 16.69 -8.91
C LEU A 34 12.25 15.97 -10.07
N GLY A 35 10.95 15.74 -9.95
CA GLY A 35 10.14 15.24 -11.07
C GLY A 35 8.99 14.33 -10.64
N PRO A 36 8.08 14.04 -11.59
CA PRO A 36 7.03 13.06 -11.35
C PRO A 36 7.60 11.63 -11.29
N PRO A 37 6.92 10.70 -10.60
CA PRO A 37 7.30 9.29 -10.58
C PRO A 37 7.47 8.73 -12.00
N GLN A 38 8.59 8.07 -12.26
CA GLN A 38 8.85 7.42 -13.54
C GLN A 38 8.69 5.90 -13.40
N PRO A 39 8.08 5.20 -14.38
CA PRO A 39 8.08 3.74 -14.38
C PRO A 39 9.51 3.20 -14.35
N SER A 40 9.77 2.19 -13.52
CA SER A 40 11.04 1.48 -13.50
C SER A 40 10.92 0.18 -14.30
N SER A 41 12.01 -0.26 -14.92
CA SER A 41 12.13 -1.61 -15.49
C SER A 41 12.35 -2.68 -14.41
N LEU A 42 12.53 -2.28 -13.15
CA LEU A 42 12.76 -3.19 -12.04
C LEU A 42 11.51 -4.02 -11.73
N GLY A 43 11.68 -5.34 -11.71
CA GLY A 43 10.62 -6.26 -11.30
C GLY A 43 10.30 -6.16 -9.81
N SER A 44 9.04 -6.37 -9.44
CA SER A 44 8.59 -6.38 -8.05
C SER A 44 9.25 -7.47 -7.20
N THR A 45 9.57 -8.64 -7.77
CA THR A 45 10.32 -9.69 -7.08
C THR A 45 11.69 -9.18 -6.63
N THR A 46 12.47 -8.59 -7.54
CA THR A 46 13.79 -8.02 -7.23
C THR A 46 13.68 -6.85 -6.25
N PHE A 47 12.60 -6.06 -6.33
CA PHE A 47 12.32 -5.01 -5.34
C PHE A 47 12.21 -5.60 -3.92
N TRP A 48 11.40 -6.64 -3.74
CA TRP A 48 11.15 -7.28 -2.44
C TRP A 48 12.35 -8.11 -1.93
N GLU A 49 13.14 -8.70 -2.83
CA GLU A 49 14.44 -9.29 -2.49
C GLU A 49 15.37 -8.23 -1.89
N GLY A 50 15.53 -7.07 -2.55
CA GLY A 50 16.32 -5.95 -2.04
C GLY A 50 15.75 -5.26 -0.80
N PHE A 51 14.45 -5.48 -0.51
CA PHE A 51 13.81 -5.04 0.74
C PHE A 51 14.22 -5.94 1.90
N SER A 52 14.33 -7.25 1.66
CA SER A 52 14.69 -8.24 2.67
C SER A 52 16.21 -8.38 2.86
N TRP A 53 16.98 -8.18 1.78
CA TRP A 53 18.44 -8.34 1.71
C TRP A 53 19.05 -7.04 1.15
N PRO A 54 19.48 -6.10 2.00
CA PRO A 54 19.99 -4.79 1.56
C PRO A 54 21.15 -4.85 0.56
N GLU A 55 21.97 -5.90 0.60
CA GLU A 55 23.07 -6.19 -0.33
C GLU A 55 22.60 -6.56 -1.75
N LEU A 56 21.36 -7.04 -1.90
CA LEU A 56 20.72 -7.31 -3.19
C LEU A 56 19.95 -6.11 -3.72
N ARG A 57 19.95 -4.99 -2.97
CA ARG A 57 19.17 -3.81 -3.32
C ARG A 57 19.63 -3.25 -4.67
N PRO A 58 18.70 -3.08 -5.63
CA PRO A 58 19.01 -2.49 -6.91
C PRO A 58 19.56 -1.08 -6.74
N LYS A 59 20.59 -0.75 -7.52
CA LYS A 59 21.10 0.62 -7.58
C LYS A 59 20.05 1.50 -8.26
N SER A 60 19.67 2.57 -7.58
CA SER A 60 18.89 3.64 -8.17
C SER A 60 19.85 4.73 -8.68
N ASP A 61 19.37 5.60 -9.57
CA ASP A 61 20.12 6.79 -9.97
C ASP A 61 20.40 7.68 -8.74
N GLU A 62 21.40 8.55 -8.84
CA GLU A 62 21.85 9.35 -7.68
C GLU A 62 20.72 10.22 -7.12
N GLY A 63 20.24 9.82 -5.93
CA GLY A 63 19.19 10.49 -5.19
C GLY A 63 17.77 9.99 -5.44
N SER A 64 17.54 9.05 -6.35
CA SER A 64 16.20 8.49 -6.57
C SER A 64 15.85 7.36 -5.60
N VAL A 65 14.58 7.29 -5.23
CA VAL A 65 14.03 6.23 -4.36
C VAL A 65 13.15 5.31 -5.20
N LEU A 66 13.28 4.00 -4.99
CA LEU A 66 12.39 3.02 -5.60
C LEU A 66 11.14 2.88 -4.75
N LEU A 67 9.98 3.06 -5.39
CA LEU A 67 8.65 2.97 -4.78
C LEU A 67 7.85 1.88 -5.50
N LEU A 68 7.42 0.87 -4.75
CA LEU A 68 6.45 -0.11 -5.21
C LEU A 68 5.04 0.36 -4.84
N HIS A 69 4.13 0.29 -5.81
CA HIS A 69 2.72 0.62 -5.67
C HIS A 69 1.83 -0.49 -6.22
N ARG A 70 0.78 -0.84 -5.47
CA ARG A 70 -0.27 -1.79 -5.90
C ARG A 70 -1.62 -1.45 -5.24
N ALA A 71 -2.68 -1.41 -6.02
CA ALA A 71 -4.05 -1.44 -5.49
C ALA A 71 -4.38 -2.83 -4.94
N LEU A 72 -4.96 -2.91 -3.74
CA LEU A 72 -5.50 -4.15 -3.19
C LEU A 72 -6.96 -4.30 -3.64
N GLY A 73 -7.23 -5.36 -4.40
CA GLY A 73 -8.54 -5.60 -5.03
C GLY A 73 -9.19 -6.90 -4.55
N ASP A 74 -10.11 -7.43 -5.36
CA ASP A 74 -10.89 -8.64 -5.04
C ASP A 74 -10.02 -9.87 -4.75
N GLU A 75 -8.90 -10.03 -5.48
CA GLU A 75 -7.93 -11.13 -5.26
C GLU A 75 -7.25 -11.03 -3.87
N ASP A 76 -7.28 -9.86 -3.23
CA ASP A 76 -6.65 -9.58 -1.94
C ASP A 76 -7.68 -9.55 -0.79
N THR A 77 -8.86 -10.16 -0.95
CA THR A 77 -9.98 -10.11 0.01
C THR A 77 -9.55 -10.30 1.46
N SER A 78 -8.74 -11.32 1.77
CA SER A 78 -8.27 -11.59 3.14
C SER A 78 -7.46 -10.43 3.75
N ARG A 79 -6.65 -9.74 2.94
CA ARG A 79 -5.92 -8.54 3.35
C ARG A 79 -6.85 -7.35 3.52
N VAL A 80 -7.75 -7.15 2.57
CA VAL A 80 -8.71 -6.05 2.64
C VAL A 80 -9.58 -6.17 3.90
N GLU A 81 -10.07 -7.37 4.21
CA GLU A 81 -10.84 -7.65 5.42
C GLU A 81 -10.02 -7.45 6.70
N ASN A 82 -8.79 -7.97 6.76
CA ASN A 82 -7.94 -7.80 7.94
C ASN A 82 -7.54 -6.32 8.15
N LEU A 83 -7.29 -5.57 7.08
CA LEU A 83 -7.04 -4.13 7.15
C LEU A 83 -8.28 -3.39 7.63
N ALA A 84 -9.46 -3.68 7.06
CA ALA A 84 -10.73 -3.05 7.43
C ALA A 84 -11.06 -3.27 8.92
N ALA A 85 -10.86 -4.48 9.43
CA ALA A 85 -11.04 -4.80 10.85
C ALA A 85 -10.01 -4.12 11.77
N SER A 86 -8.88 -3.69 11.21
CA SER A 86 -7.78 -3.04 11.93
C SER A 86 -7.82 -1.51 11.88
N LEU A 87 -8.72 -0.90 11.10
CA LEU A 87 -8.75 0.54 10.92
C LEU A 87 -9.02 1.26 12.26
N PRO A 88 -8.23 2.28 12.63
CA PRO A 88 -8.55 3.13 13.75
C PRO A 88 -9.81 3.93 13.47
N LEU A 89 -10.55 4.31 14.51
CA LEU A 89 -11.73 5.18 14.40
C LEU A 89 -12.71 4.68 13.31
N PRO A 90 -13.24 3.46 13.44
CA PRO A 90 -14.02 2.80 12.39
C PRO A 90 -15.27 3.61 11.98
N GLU A 91 -15.79 4.47 12.84
CA GLU A 91 -16.87 5.39 12.49
C GLU A 91 -16.51 6.33 11.35
N TYR A 92 -15.24 6.68 11.19
CA TYR A 92 -14.70 7.56 10.15
C TYR A 92 -13.96 6.80 9.05
N CYS A 93 -13.18 5.77 9.40
CA CYS A 93 -12.27 5.13 8.46
C CYS A 93 -12.86 3.89 7.77
N ALA A 94 -13.80 3.18 8.41
CA ALA A 94 -14.41 2.00 7.78
C ALA A 94 -15.35 2.42 6.66
N LEU A 95 -15.49 1.57 5.63
CA LEU A 95 -16.40 1.80 4.49
C LEU A 95 -17.83 2.10 4.98
N HIS A 96 -18.33 1.32 5.94
CA HIS A 96 -19.67 1.51 6.51
C HIS A 96 -19.66 2.32 7.82
N GLY A 97 -18.63 3.13 8.04
CA GLY A 97 -18.54 4.03 9.19
C GLY A 97 -19.64 5.09 9.13
N LYS A 98 -20.37 5.28 10.23
CA LYS A 98 -21.50 6.23 10.30
C LYS A 98 -21.14 7.70 9.99
N LEU A 99 -19.85 8.04 10.03
CA LEU A 99 -19.29 9.37 9.74
C LEU A 99 -18.43 9.36 8.45
N ASN A 100 -18.29 8.21 7.79
CA ASN A 100 -17.61 8.11 6.50
C ASN A 100 -18.59 8.41 5.36
N LEU A 101 -18.60 9.66 4.90
CA LEU A 101 -19.51 10.09 3.84
C LEU A 101 -19.22 9.45 2.49
N ALA A 102 -18.01 8.90 2.26
CA ALA A 102 -17.62 8.36 0.96
C ALA A 102 -18.57 7.26 0.44
N SER A 103 -19.18 6.49 1.35
CA SER A 103 -20.11 5.41 0.99
C SER A 103 -21.58 5.83 0.89
N TYR A 104 -21.91 7.05 1.29
CA TYR A 104 -23.27 7.60 1.22
C TYR A 104 -23.44 8.63 0.10
N LEU A 105 -22.33 9.12 -0.47
CA LEU A 105 -22.38 10.03 -1.59
C LEU A 105 -22.84 9.29 -2.85
N PRO A 106 -23.81 9.82 -3.60
CA PRO A 106 -24.25 9.20 -4.84
C PRO A 106 -23.08 9.09 -5.82
N PRO A 107 -22.99 8.01 -6.62
CA PRO A 107 -22.00 7.91 -7.68
C PRO A 107 -22.14 9.09 -8.65
N GLY A 108 -21.27 10.09 -8.52
CA GLY A 108 -21.17 11.25 -9.38
C GLY A 108 -19.78 11.33 -10.01
N LEU A 109 -19.61 12.24 -10.98
CA LEU A 109 -18.45 12.39 -11.89
C LEU A 109 -17.02 12.41 -11.30
N ALA A 110 -16.82 12.30 -9.97
CA ALA A 110 -15.51 12.46 -9.35
C ALA A 110 -15.12 11.43 -8.27
N LEU A 111 -16.04 10.56 -7.79
CA LEU A 111 -15.70 9.63 -6.71
C LEU A 111 -15.67 8.18 -7.22
N ARG A 112 -14.46 7.71 -7.52
CA ARG A 112 -14.22 6.27 -7.69
C ARG A 112 -14.36 5.57 -6.33
N PRO A 113 -14.78 4.30 -6.29
CA PRO A 113 -14.68 3.49 -5.08
C PRO A 113 -13.30 3.62 -4.46
N LEU A 114 -13.24 3.85 -3.14
CA LEU A 114 -11.99 3.94 -2.42
C LEU A 114 -11.47 2.53 -2.17
N GLU A 115 -10.33 2.22 -2.77
CA GLU A 115 -9.64 0.94 -2.60
C GLU A 115 -8.36 1.15 -1.80
N PRO A 116 -8.03 0.24 -0.86
CA PRO A 116 -6.75 0.28 -0.16
C PRO A 116 -5.59 0.18 -1.16
N GLN A 117 -4.59 1.04 -0.99
CA GLN A 117 -3.37 1.04 -1.81
C GLN A 117 -2.18 0.60 -0.94
N LEU A 118 -1.41 -0.36 -1.42
CA LEU A 118 -0.14 -0.77 -0.86
C LEU A 118 0.97 0.09 -1.48
N TRP A 119 1.75 0.73 -0.63
CA TRP A 119 2.95 1.48 -0.98
C TRP A 119 4.13 0.94 -0.18
N ALA A 120 5.26 0.70 -0.83
CA ALA A 120 6.49 0.26 -0.17
C ALA A 120 7.72 0.97 -0.78
N ALA A 121 8.62 1.44 0.07
CA ALA A 121 9.89 2.06 -0.31
C ALA A 121 10.99 1.59 0.65
N TYR A 122 12.24 1.63 0.21
CA TYR A 122 13.41 1.26 1.03
C TYR A 122 13.70 2.21 2.19
#